data_AF-A0A7L4AAU3-F1
#
_entry.id   AF-A0A7L4AAU3-F1
#
_cell.length_a   1.000
_cell.length_b   1.000
_cell.length_c   1.000
_cell.angle_alpha   90.00
_cell.angle_beta   90.00
_cell.angle_gamma   90.00
#
_symmetry.space_group_name_H-M   'P 1'
#
loop_
_entity.id
_entity.type
_entity.pdbx_description
1 polymer ?
#
loop_
_entity_poly.entity_id
_entity_poly.type
_entity_poly.pdbx_seq_one_letter_code
_entity_poly.pdbx_strand_id
1 'polypeptide(L)'
;EKAYQVRDTVIESGGGTKVKGIGRYAGRGGGTADYITPHQGGGVFVVVTKQILTEKGGEGVCPEVRTGLGGGGGGGTSGSGGGGGRCVPYNGTLRTWGGEGWCPPEVDTVDVGGGPEGVIWGGAGVCGGGPQGHPPLPPRPVMGGAENFTLFIKNSIRGGGFGFEKANLPPPGGGGELGRCRFHPE
;
A
#
# COMPACT_ATOMS: atom_id res chain seq x y z
N GLU A 1 -2.41 -45.91 -4.87
CA GLU A 1 -1.38 -45.05 -5.49
C GLU A 1 -1.20 -45.39 -6.97
N LYS A 2 -0.74 -44.43 -7.79
CA LYS A 2 -0.48 -44.63 -9.23
C LYS A 2 0.93 -45.19 -9.47
N ALA A 3 1.24 -46.35 -8.90
CA ALA A 3 2.60 -46.93 -8.89
C ALA A 3 3.14 -47.32 -10.27
N TYR A 4 2.29 -47.49 -11.27
CA TYR A 4 2.67 -47.78 -12.65
C TYR A 4 3.05 -46.51 -13.46
N GLN A 5 2.92 -45.32 -12.89
CA GLN A 5 3.20 -44.05 -13.56
C GLN A 5 4.52 -43.45 -13.07
N VAL A 6 5.41 -43.12 -14.01
CA VAL A 6 6.61 -42.31 -13.70
C VAL A 6 6.14 -40.89 -13.38
N ARG A 7 6.67 -40.31 -12.29
CA ARG A 7 6.36 -38.96 -11.85
C ARG A 7 7.56 -38.05 -12.08
N ASP A 8 7.29 -36.89 -12.65
CA ASP A 8 8.21 -35.76 -12.65
C ASP A 8 7.67 -34.72 -11.67
N THR A 9 8.53 -34.26 -10.76
CA THR A 9 8.20 -33.24 -9.76
C THR A 9 8.82 -31.89 -10.11
N VAL A 10 9.71 -31.84 -11.11
CA VAL A 10 10.38 -30.61 -11.54
C VAL A 10 9.53 -29.97 -12.63
N ILE A 11 8.80 -28.92 -12.24
CA ILE A 11 7.97 -28.13 -13.16
C ILE A 11 8.58 -26.74 -13.28
N GLU A 12 8.97 -26.37 -14.49
CA GLU A 12 9.35 -25.01 -14.81
C GLU A 12 8.08 -24.22 -15.09
N SER A 13 7.86 -23.12 -14.36
CA SER A 13 6.76 -22.20 -14.60
C SER A 13 7.30 -20.86 -15.10
N GLY A 14 6.69 -20.36 -16.17
CA GLY A 14 7.04 -19.10 -16.79
C GLY A 14 5.78 -18.34 -17.15
N GLY A 15 5.74 -17.06 -16.80
CA GLY A 15 4.49 -16.32 -16.94
C GLY A 15 4.64 -14.82 -16.75
N GLY A 16 3.58 -14.11 -17.12
CA GLY A 16 3.48 -12.68 -16.95
C GLY A 16 2.08 -12.27 -16.54
N THR A 17 2.00 -11.21 -15.76
CA THR A 17 0.74 -10.63 -15.29
C THR A 17 0.53 -9.26 -15.92
N LYS A 18 -0.73 -8.96 -16.25
CA LYS A 18 -1.13 -7.64 -16.74
C LYS A 18 -2.47 -7.26 -16.14
N VAL A 19 -2.55 -6.05 -15.62
CA VAL A 19 -3.78 -5.54 -15.00
C VAL A 19 -4.37 -4.43 -15.86
N LYS A 20 -5.69 -4.38 -15.93
CA LYS A 20 -6.42 -3.36 -16.68
C LYS A 20 -7.57 -2.81 -15.84
N GLY A 21 -7.62 -1.49 -15.73
CA GLY A 21 -8.66 -0.79 -14.99
C GLY A 21 -8.40 0.72 -14.94
N ILE A 22 -9.39 1.46 -14.47
CA ILE A 22 -9.29 2.89 -14.19
C ILE A 22 -9.75 3.09 -12.75
N GLY A 23 -8.85 3.59 -11.91
CA GLY A 23 -9.13 3.90 -10.51
C GLY A 23 -9.46 5.38 -10.33
N ARG A 24 -10.34 5.71 -9.39
CA ARG A 24 -10.57 7.09 -8.95
C ARG A 24 -10.16 7.22 -7.49
N TYR A 25 -9.19 8.10 -7.24
CA TYR A 25 -8.68 8.38 -5.90
C TYR A 25 -8.74 9.87 -5.62
N ALA A 26 -9.39 10.28 -4.52
CA ALA A 26 -9.54 11.68 -4.12
C ALA A 26 -9.96 12.63 -5.28
N GLY A 27 -10.95 12.21 -6.09
CA GLY A 27 -11.45 12.96 -7.24
C GLY A 27 -10.58 12.90 -8.50
N ARG A 28 -9.33 12.43 -8.41
CA ARG A 28 -8.42 12.24 -9.54
C ARG A 28 -8.60 10.83 -10.14
N GLY A 29 -8.73 10.75 -11.46
CA GLY A 29 -8.74 9.49 -12.19
C GLY A 29 -7.32 9.09 -12.57
N GLY A 30 -6.97 7.82 -12.40
CA GLY A 30 -5.67 7.26 -12.77
C GLY A 30 -5.82 5.91 -13.49
N GLY A 31 -4.82 5.58 -14.28
CA GLY A 31 -4.75 4.30 -14.99
C GLY A 31 -3.98 3.24 -14.22
N THR A 32 -3.78 2.08 -14.86
CA THR A 32 -2.95 1.00 -14.32
C THR A 32 -1.54 1.45 -13.92
N ALA A 33 -0.93 2.40 -14.66
CA ALA A 33 0.44 2.84 -14.41
C ALA A 33 0.62 3.59 -13.09
N ASP A 34 -0.45 4.19 -12.56
CA ASP A 34 -0.39 5.01 -11.34
C ASP A 34 -0.50 4.19 -10.06
N TYR A 35 -1.05 2.97 -10.18
CA TYR A 35 -1.49 2.18 -9.03
C TYR A 35 -0.86 0.78 -8.97
N ILE A 36 -0.01 0.42 -9.94
CA ILE A 36 0.57 -0.91 -10.02
C ILE A 36 2.08 -0.84 -10.00
N THR A 37 2.67 -1.58 -9.07
CA THR A 37 4.12 -1.62 -8.87
C THR A 37 4.57 -3.03 -8.50
N PRO A 38 5.67 -3.54 -9.06
CA PRO A 38 6.41 -3.01 -10.20
C PRO A 38 5.66 -3.18 -11.53
N HIS A 39 5.94 -2.32 -12.52
CA HIS A 39 5.29 -2.40 -13.84
C HIS A 39 5.79 -3.56 -14.71
N GLN A 40 6.88 -4.24 -14.30
CA GLN A 40 7.58 -5.23 -15.10
C GLN A 40 6.89 -6.62 -15.19
N GLY A 41 5.63 -6.74 -14.75
CA GLY A 41 4.75 -7.87 -15.13
C GLY A 41 5.23 -9.27 -14.72
N GLY A 42 5.89 -9.40 -13.57
CA GLY A 42 6.36 -10.67 -13.02
C GLY A 42 5.28 -11.48 -12.28
N GLY A 43 5.72 -12.45 -11.48
CA GLY A 43 4.84 -13.27 -10.63
C GLY A 43 4.32 -12.54 -9.39
N VAL A 44 4.83 -11.35 -9.07
CA VAL A 44 4.43 -10.53 -7.93
C VAL A 44 4.18 -9.09 -8.38
N PHE A 45 3.02 -8.56 -8.02
CA PHE A 45 2.62 -7.18 -8.25
C PHE A 45 1.75 -6.70 -7.09
N VAL A 46 1.70 -5.38 -6.88
CA VAL A 46 0.86 -4.73 -5.88
C VAL A 46 -0.13 -3.82 -6.58
N VAL A 47 -1.41 -3.89 -6.17
CA VAL A 47 -2.43 -2.91 -6.54
C VAL A 47 -2.62 -1.97 -5.36
N VAL A 48 -2.19 -0.72 -5.53
CA VAL A 48 -2.30 0.30 -4.49
C VAL A 48 -3.75 0.79 -4.44
N THR A 49 -4.44 0.58 -3.32
CA THR A 49 -5.87 0.97 -3.14
C THR A 49 -6.04 2.19 -2.22
N LYS A 50 -4.98 2.60 -1.54
CA LYS A 50 -4.95 3.74 -0.62
C LYS A 50 -3.59 4.43 -0.70
N GLN A 51 -3.57 5.76 -0.78
CA GLN A 51 -2.35 6.56 -0.90
C GLN A 51 -2.40 7.80 -0.01
N ILE A 52 -1.30 8.04 0.71
CA ILE A 52 -1.13 9.25 1.49
C ILE A 52 -0.19 10.12 0.68
N LEU A 53 -0.74 11.19 0.11
CA LEU A 53 0.02 12.10 -0.74
C LEU A 53 0.45 13.30 0.08
N THR A 54 1.75 13.42 0.28
CA THR A 54 2.37 14.59 0.88
C THR A 54 2.91 15.46 -0.26
N GLU A 55 2.17 16.51 -0.63
CA GLU A 55 2.56 17.37 -1.74
C GLU A 55 3.71 18.32 -1.34
N LYS A 56 4.65 18.57 -2.27
CA LYS A 56 5.77 19.53 -2.13
C LYS A 56 6.63 19.32 -0.87
N GLY A 57 7.16 18.11 -0.73
CA GLY A 57 8.22 17.81 0.23
C GLY A 57 9.49 18.60 -0.08
N GLY A 58 10.08 19.25 0.92
CA GLY A 58 11.43 19.81 0.91
C GLY A 58 12.16 19.45 2.19
N GLU A 59 13.49 19.45 2.18
CA GLU A 59 14.26 19.16 3.39
C GLU A 59 14.18 20.34 4.37
N GLY A 60 13.84 20.07 5.63
CA GLY A 60 13.72 21.09 6.66
C GLY A 60 13.41 20.53 8.04
N VAL A 61 13.22 21.43 9.01
CA VAL A 61 12.81 21.08 10.37
C VAL A 61 11.30 21.21 10.47
N CYS A 62 10.61 20.10 10.73
CA CYS A 62 9.16 20.06 10.85
C CYS A 62 8.68 19.39 12.14
N PRO A 63 7.49 19.78 12.63
CA PRO A 63 6.89 19.15 13.82
C PRO A 63 6.67 17.65 13.60
N GLU A 64 7.04 16.80 14.56
CA GLU A 64 6.70 15.37 14.52
C GLU A 64 5.18 15.20 14.59
N VAL A 65 4.65 14.36 13.70
CA VAL A 65 3.26 13.91 13.70
C VAL A 65 3.24 12.50 14.26
N ARG A 66 3.21 12.36 15.59
CA ARG A 66 3.16 11.02 16.21
C ARG A 66 1.77 10.42 16.06
N THR A 67 1.71 9.27 15.42
CA THR A 67 0.58 8.35 15.48
C THR A 67 0.51 7.74 16.88
N GLY A 68 -0.69 7.51 17.42
CA GLY A 68 -0.95 7.12 18.81
C GLY A 68 -0.46 5.74 19.26
N LEU A 69 0.67 5.24 18.76
CA LEU A 69 1.27 3.96 19.12
C LEU A 69 2.73 4.09 19.60
N GLY A 70 3.06 5.21 20.26
CA GLY A 70 4.38 5.44 20.85
C GLY A 70 4.27 5.85 22.31
N GLY A 71 3.90 4.89 23.17
CA GLY A 71 4.00 5.09 24.61
C GLY A 71 5.48 5.08 25.05
N GLY A 72 5.90 6.17 25.69
CA GLY A 72 7.03 6.18 26.62
C GLY A 72 8.43 6.20 25.99
N GLY A 73 9.16 7.28 26.31
CA GLY A 73 10.62 7.33 26.48
C GLY A 73 11.51 6.37 25.70
N GLY A 74 12.30 6.94 24.78
CA GLY A 74 13.58 6.37 24.35
C GLY A 74 13.53 5.60 23.03
N GLY A 75 14.23 6.15 22.03
CA GLY A 75 14.82 5.40 20.93
C GLY A 75 13.89 4.46 20.15
N GLY A 76 13.00 5.01 19.32
CA GLY A 76 12.28 4.27 18.29
C GLY A 76 12.63 4.80 16.92
N THR A 77 13.56 4.13 16.23
CA THR A 77 13.88 4.39 14.82
C THR A 77 12.77 3.83 13.92
N SER A 78 11.71 4.61 13.67
CA SER A 78 10.74 4.28 12.61
C SER A 78 9.94 5.49 12.09
N GLY A 79 10.48 6.70 12.27
CA GLY A 79 10.02 7.93 11.62
C GLY A 79 11.21 8.86 11.40
N SER A 80 11.17 9.70 10.36
CA SER A 80 12.26 10.61 10.00
C SER A 80 12.63 11.52 11.18
N GLY A 81 13.81 11.30 11.77
CA GLY A 81 14.41 12.19 12.77
C GLY A 81 14.58 11.56 14.15
N GLY A 82 15.83 11.30 14.54
CA GLY A 82 16.20 10.85 15.89
C GLY A 82 15.90 11.92 16.95
N GLY A 83 15.57 11.47 18.17
CA GLY A 83 15.21 12.31 19.31
C GLY A 83 16.30 13.30 19.71
N GLY A 84 16.22 14.53 19.17
CA GLY A 84 17.12 15.65 19.48
C GLY A 84 16.66 17.01 18.91
N GLY A 85 15.37 17.13 18.62
CA GLY A 85 14.70 18.23 17.97
C GLY A 85 14.51 19.55 18.75
N ARG A 86 14.03 20.58 18.08
CA ARG A 86 13.62 21.86 18.67
C ARG A 86 12.10 21.89 18.77
N CYS A 87 11.51 22.58 19.74
CA CYS A 87 10.05 22.67 19.79
C CYS A 87 9.51 23.57 18.65
N VAL A 88 8.71 23.02 17.74
CA VAL A 88 8.17 23.71 16.55
C VAL A 88 6.63 23.75 16.63
N PRO A 89 5.99 24.86 16.24
CA PRO A 89 4.53 24.92 16.16
C PRO A 89 3.99 23.96 15.09
N TYR A 90 3.05 23.10 15.49
CA TYR A 90 2.25 22.28 14.57
C TYR A 90 1.01 23.03 14.09
N ASN A 91 0.33 23.75 14.99
CA ASN A 91 -0.78 24.66 14.70
C ASN A 91 -0.71 25.85 15.68
N GLY A 92 -1.60 26.84 15.58
CA GLY A 92 -1.65 28.01 16.48
C GLY A 92 -1.77 27.66 17.97
N THR A 93 -2.29 26.47 18.29
CA THR A 93 -2.49 25.99 19.66
C THR A 93 -1.52 24.88 20.07
N LEU A 94 -1.06 24.05 19.11
CA LEU A 94 -0.30 22.84 19.38
C LEU A 94 1.16 23.00 18.96
N ARG A 95 2.09 22.62 19.85
CA ARG A 95 3.53 22.57 19.56
C ARG A 95 4.06 21.16 19.82
N THR A 96 4.85 20.63 18.89
CA THR A 96 5.46 19.31 19.03
C THR A 96 6.97 19.39 18.84
N TRP A 97 7.65 18.30 19.18
CA TRP A 97 9.08 18.17 18.95
C TRP A 97 9.35 18.15 17.44
N GLY A 98 10.27 18.99 16.96
CA GLY A 98 10.57 19.09 15.54
C GLY A 98 11.82 18.30 15.16
N GLY A 99 11.70 17.42 14.17
CA GLY A 99 12.81 16.66 13.60
C GLY A 99 13.24 17.23 12.24
N GLU A 100 14.50 16.98 11.86
CA GLU A 100 14.98 17.22 10.50
C GLU A 100 14.49 16.10 9.57
N GLY A 101 13.93 16.48 8.41
CA GLY A 101 13.41 15.53 7.45
C GLY A 101 12.65 16.18 6.30
N TRP A 102 11.83 15.39 5.62
CA TRP A 102 10.97 15.87 4.54
C TRP A 102 9.75 16.60 5.11
N CYS A 103 9.64 17.87 4.74
CA CYS A 103 8.65 18.85 5.16
C CYS A 103 7.69 19.21 4.02
N PRO A 104 6.37 19.23 4.22
CA PRO A 104 5.67 18.85 5.45
C PRO A 104 5.75 17.34 5.73
N PRO A 105 5.66 16.92 7.00
CA PRO A 105 5.69 15.51 7.38
C PRO A 105 4.41 14.78 6.95
N GLU A 106 4.52 13.49 6.67
CA GLU A 106 3.36 12.64 6.39
C GLU A 106 2.46 12.54 7.64
N VAL A 107 1.16 12.73 7.44
CA VAL A 107 0.16 12.60 8.50
C VAL A 107 -0.48 11.22 8.38
N ASP A 108 -0.03 10.24 9.19
CA ASP A 108 -0.56 8.86 9.19
C ASP A 108 -1.51 8.50 10.35
N THR A 109 -2.09 9.49 11.01
CA THR A 109 -3.10 9.29 12.03
C THR A 109 -4.39 8.75 11.41
N VAL A 110 -4.69 7.48 11.67
CA VAL A 110 -5.96 6.82 11.35
C VAL A 110 -7.04 7.30 12.33
N ASP A 111 -8.27 7.48 11.85
CA ASP A 111 -9.44 7.45 12.74
C ASP A 111 -9.45 6.09 13.45
N VAL A 112 -8.99 6.04 14.69
CA VAL A 112 -9.33 4.94 15.58
C VAL A 112 -10.80 5.18 15.95
N GLY A 113 -11.69 4.77 15.07
CA GLY A 113 -13.12 4.80 15.34
C GLY A 113 -13.41 3.96 16.58
N GLY A 114 -13.86 4.61 17.65
CA GLY A 114 -14.40 3.93 18.82
C GLY A 114 -14.18 4.68 20.14
N GLY A 115 -15.03 5.66 20.43
CA GLY A 115 -15.25 6.11 21.80
C GLY A 115 -15.68 7.58 21.91
N PRO A 116 -16.86 7.89 22.49
CA PRO A 116 -17.06 9.21 23.08
C PRO A 116 -16.13 9.29 24.30
N GLU A 117 -15.36 10.37 24.41
CA GLU A 117 -14.42 10.64 25.51
C GLU A 117 -13.15 9.76 25.55
N GLY A 118 -12.17 10.10 24.71
CA GLY A 118 -10.82 9.54 24.76
C GLY A 118 -9.79 10.55 25.26
N VAL A 119 -9.81 10.87 26.57
CA VAL A 119 -8.67 11.53 27.21
C VAL A 119 -7.52 10.52 27.29
N ILE A 120 -6.60 10.58 26.32
CA ILE A 120 -5.32 9.89 26.45
C ILE A 120 -4.43 10.78 27.33
N TRP A 121 -4.12 10.29 28.51
CA TRP A 121 -3.24 10.93 29.49
C TRP A 121 -1.93 11.38 28.85
N GLY A 122 -1.60 12.67 29.03
CA GLY A 122 -0.26 13.25 28.87
C GLY A 122 0.56 12.68 27.72
N GLY A 123 0.16 12.93 26.47
CA GLY A 123 0.87 12.43 25.30
C GLY A 123 2.33 12.91 25.26
N ALA A 124 3.27 11.98 25.43
CA ALA A 124 4.68 12.18 25.18
C ALA A 124 4.89 12.58 23.70
N GLY A 125 4.94 13.89 23.44
CA GLY A 125 5.07 14.45 22.09
C GLY A 125 4.68 15.93 21.96
N VAL A 126 3.93 16.48 22.92
CA VAL A 126 3.56 17.91 22.97
C VAL A 126 4.52 18.67 23.88
N CYS A 127 5.04 19.80 23.41
CA CYS A 127 5.88 20.66 24.24
C CYS A 127 5.01 21.40 25.26
N GLY A 128 5.32 21.26 26.55
CA GLY A 128 4.58 21.91 27.62
C GLY A 128 3.25 21.19 27.88
N GLY A 129 3.30 20.22 28.80
CA GLY A 129 2.14 19.39 29.15
C GLY A 129 0.93 20.23 29.57
N GLY A 130 -0.10 20.21 28.75
CA GLY A 130 -1.43 20.73 29.03
C GLY A 130 -2.47 19.87 28.29
N PRO A 131 -3.72 19.78 28.79
CA PRO A 131 -4.75 18.98 28.16
C PRO A 131 -5.15 19.63 26.83
N GLN A 132 -4.80 19.01 25.71
CA GLN A 132 -5.20 19.49 24.39
C GLN A 132 -5.91 18.36 23.63
N GLY A 133 -7.10 18.67 23.11
CA GLY A 133 -7.81 17.81 22.17
C GLY A 133 -7.11 17.80 20.82
N HIS A 134 -7.02 16.63 20.19
CA HIS A 134 -6.49 16.49 18.84
C HIS A 134 -7.53 16.99 17.82
N PRO A 135 -7.11 17.71 16.75
CA PRO A 135 -8.04 18.08 15.69
C PRO A 135 -8.56 16.82 14.96
N PRO A 136 -9.86 16.75 14.64
CA PRO A 136 -10.40 15.66 13.82
C PRO A 136 -9.79 15.75 12.43
N LEU A 137 -9.32 14.62 11.92
CA LEU A 137 -8.66 14.55 10.62
C LEU A 137 -9.64 14.13 9.53
N PRO A 138 -9.40 14.57 8.28
CA PRO A 138 -10.22 14.13 7.17
C PRO A 138 -10.05 12.62 6.95
N PRO A 139 -11.13 11.87 6.73
CA PRO A 139 -11.05 10.44 6.44
C PRO A 139 -10.27 10.22 5.15
N ARG A 140 -9.38 9.23 5.16
CA ARG A 140 -8.58 8.87 3.99
C ARG A 140 -9.49 8.21 2.96
N PRO A 141 -9.60 8.75 1.73
CA PRO A 141 -10.39 8.11 0.70
C PRO A 141 -9.78 6.76 0.34
N VAL A 142 -10.61 5.80 -0.06
CA VAL A 142 -10.17 4.54 -0.68
C VAL A 142 -10.40 4.69 -2.18
N MET A 143 -9.58 4.02 -2.99
CA MET A 143 -9.73 4.05 -4.44
C MET A 143 -11.04 3.41 -4.89
N GLY A 144 -11.90 4.22 -5.49
CA GLY A 144 -13.10 3.74 -6.18
C GLY A 144 -12.72 3.05 -7.49
N GLY A 145 -13.34 1.91 -7.78
CA GLY A 145 -13.18 1.17 -9.04
C GLY A 145 -12.08 0.12 -9.05
N ALA A 146 -11.24 0.03 -8.02
CA ALA A 146 -10.23 -1.02 -7.88
C ALA A 146 -10.83 -2.43 -7.90
N GLU A 147 -12.01 -2.62 -7.31
CA GLU A 147 -12.75 -3.90 -7.30
C GLU A 147 -13.15 -4.37 -8.71
N ASN A 148 -13.22 -3.45 -9.68
CA ASN A 148 -13.58 -3.75 -11.07
C ASN A 148 -12.36 -3.93 -11.98
N PHE A 149 -11.16 -3.99 -11.42
CA PHE A 149 -9.96 -4.25 -12.20
C PHE A 149 -9.97 -5.69 -12.72
N THR A 150 -9.40 -5.87 -13.90
CA THR A 150 -9.24 -7.18 -14.52
C THR A 150 -7.78 -7.57 -14.52
N LEU A 151 -7.50 -8.76 -14.02
CA LEU A 151 -6.16 -9.34 -13.96
C LEU A 151 -6.06 -10.40 -15.06
N PHE A 152 -5.12 -10.20 -15.96
CA PHE A 152 -4.73 -11.20 -16.95
C PHE A 152 -3.48 -11.93 -16.46
N ILE A 153 -3.60 -13.25 -16.30
CA ILE A 153 -2.52 -14.11 -15.84
C ILE A 153 -2.18 -15.06 -16.99
N LYS A 154 -0.96 -14.95 -17.53
CA LYS A 154 -0.41 -15.92 -18.47
C LYS A 154 0.55 -16.82 -17.73
N ASN A 155 0.27 -18.11 -17.70
CA ASN A 155 1.12 -19.14 -17.10
C ASN A 155 1.40 -20.24 -18.14
N SER A 156 2.67 -20.52 -18.39
CA SER A 156 3.15 -21.69 -19.13
C SER A 156 3.92 -22.59 -18.17
N ILE A 157 3.64 -23.89 -18.24
CA ILE A 157 4.34 -24.91 -17.48
C ILE A 157 5.07 -25.85 -18.45
N ARG A 158 6.30 -26.21 -18.09
CA ARG A 158 7.11 -27.20 -18.80
C ARG A 158 7.59 -28.26 -17.82
N GLY A 159 7.38 -29.54 -18.16
CA GLY A 159 8.00 -30.65 -17.43
C GLY A 159 9.21 -31.16 -18.18
N GLY A 160 10.37 -31.04 -17.55
CA GLY A 160 11.66 -31.40 -18.16
C GLY A 160 11.77 -32.90 -18.46
N GLY A 161 11.24 -33.76 -17.58
CA GLY A 161 11.39 -35.22 -17.67
C GLY A 161 10.60 -35.88 -18.80
N PHE A 162 9.53 -35.25 -19.29
CA PHE A 162 8.70 -35.79 -20.38
C PHE A 162 8.60 -34.84 -21.59
N GLY A 163 9.27 -33.70 -21.56
CA GLY A 163 9.23 -32.72 -22.64
C GLY A 163 7.84 -32.16 -22.94
N PHE A 164 6.95 -32.08 -21.93
CA PHE A 164 5.62 -31.51 -22.09
C PHE A 164 5.61 -30.01 -21.83
N GLU A 165 4.82 -29.26 -22.59
CA GLU A 165 4.53 -27.85 -22.34
C GLU A 165 3.02 -27.61 -22.41
N LYS A 166 2.49 -26.82 -21.48
CA LYS A 166 1.08 -26.42 -21.49
C LYS A 166 0.91 -25.00 -20.96
N ALA A 167 0.00 -24.24 -21.55
CA ALA A 167 -0.34 -22.89 -21.09
C ALA A 167 -1.82 -22.78 -20.73
N ASN A 168 -2.16 -21.80 -19.88
CA ASN A 168 -3.54 -21.48 -19.51
C ASN A 168 -4.29 -20.61 -20.53
N LEU A 169 -3.72 -20.43 -21.73
CA LEU A 169 -4.31 -19.62 -22.80
C LEU A 169 -4.94 -20.51 -23.87
N PRO A 170 -5.98 -20.01 -24.55
CA PRO A 170 -6.54 -20.72 -25.70
C PRO A 170 -5.48 -20.91 -26.80
N PRO A 171 -5.64 -21.95 -27.63
CA PRO A 171 -4.72 -22.21 -28.73
C PRO A 171 -4.65 -21.03 -29.71
N PRO A 172 -3.56 -20.93 -30.50
CA PRO A 172 -3.39 -19.87 -31.49
C PRO A 172 -4.63 -19.74 -32.39
N GLY A 173 -5.21 -18.53 -32.46
CA GLY A 173 -6.45 -18.26 -33.21
C GLY A 173 -7.72 -18.14 -32.35
N GLY A 174 -7.70 -18.58 -31.08
CA GLY A 174 -8.83 -18.46 -30.14
C GLY A 174 -8.91 -17.15 -29.34
N GLY A 175 -8.18 -16.11 -29.76
CA GLY A 175 -8.01 -14.88 -28.96
C GLY A 175 -9.27 -14.02 -28.80
N GLY A 176 -10.31 -14.24 -29.61
CA GLY A 176 -11.56 -13.45 -29.57
C GLY A 176 -12.33 -13.56 -28.25
N GLU A 177 -12.16 -14.66 -27.52
CA GLU A 177 -12.82 -14.92 -26.24
C GLU A 177 -12.18 -14.12 -25.09
N LEU A 178 -10.88 -13.82 -25.18
CA LEU A 178 -10.13 -13.08 -24.17
C LEU A 178 -10.64 -11.64 -23.98
N GLY A 179 -11.32 -11.08 -24.99
CA GLY A 179 -11.90 -9.74 -24.90
C GLY A 179 -13.17 -9.64 -24.06
N ARG A 180 -13.84 -10.77 -23.79
CA ARG A 180 -15.17 -10.81 -23.16
C ARG A 180 -15.30 -11.79 -21.99
N CYS A 181 -14.35 -12.73 -21.84
CA CYS A 181 -14.41 -13.71 -20.78
C CYS A 181 -14.28 -13.07 -19.39
N ARG A 182 -14.97 -13.64 -18.41
CA ARG A 182 -14.71 -13.45 -16.98
C ARG A 182 -14.48 -14.82 -16.37
N PHE A 183 -13.43 -14.94 -15.57
CA PHE A 183 -13.14 -16.18 -14.86
C PHE A 183 -14.26 -16.46 -13.86
N HIS A 184 -14.73 -17.72 -13.84
CA HIS A 184 -15.61 -18.28 -12.84
C HIS A 184 -15.04 -19.64 -12.44
N PRO A 185 -15.01 -20.00 -11.14
CA PRO A 185 -14.45 -21.27 -10.69
C PRO A 185 -15.30 -22.50 -11.06
N GLU A 186 -16.58 -22.30 -11.38
CA GLU A 186 -17.52 -23.35 -11.84
C GLU A 186 -17.90 -23.19 -13.32
#